data_AF-A0A6P2A1B0-F1
#
_entry.id   AF-A0A6P2A1B0-F1
#
_cell.length_a   1.000
_cell.length_b   1.000
_cell.length_c   1.000
_cell.angle_alpha   90.00
_cell.angle_beta   90.00
_cell.angle_gamma   90.00
#
_symmetry.space_group_name_H-M   'P 1'
#
loop_
_entity.id
_entity.type
_entity.pdbx_description
1 polymer ?
#
loop_
_entity_poly.entity_id
_entity_poly.type
_entity_poly.pdbx_seq_one_letter_code
_entity_poly.pdbx_strand_id
1 'polypeptide(L)'
;MQRLLILLLLTIFLLNNNLTSPAIAAEINHGAEVFSVHCAGCHINGGNIIRRGKNLKKPALKKYGMDSIEAVTAIVTNGKNNMSAYKDRLTTPEIQEVAAYVLEQAEIGWR
;
A
#
# COMPACT_ATOMS: atom_id res chain seq x y z
N MET A 1 52.47 -20.32 3.85
CA MET A 1 51.28 -21.09 4.29
C MET A 1 50.19 -20.19 4.86
N GLN A 2 50.44 -19.41 5.92
CA GLN A 2 49.42 -18.57 6.58
C GLN A 2 48.80 -17.48 5.69
N ARG A 3 49.59 -16.82 4.83
CA ARG A 3 49.08 -15.82 3.88
C ARG A 3 48.19 -16.42 2.78
N LEU A 4 48.48 -17.65 2.33
CA LEU A 4 47.62 -18.36 1.38
C LEU A 4 46.30 -18.80 2.03
N LEU A 5 46.34 -19.21 3.30
CA LEU A 5 45.14 -19.60 4.05
C LEU A 5 44.20 -18.41 4.26
N ILE A 6 44.75 -17.23 4.55
CA ILE A 6 44.01 -15.97 4.72
C ILE A 6 43.34 -15.55 3.40
N LEU A 7 44.08 -15.63 2.28
CA LEU A 7 43.53 -15.32 0.96
C LEU A 7 42.40 -16.29 0.55
N LEU A 8 42.54 -17.57 0.88
CA LEU A 8 41.50 -18.58 0.64
C LEU A 8 40.23 -18.33 1.48
N LEU A 9 40.40 -17.94 2.74
CA LEU A 9 39.27 -17.64 3.64
C LEU A 9 38.54 -16.36 3.21
N LEU A 10 39.26 -15.34 2.75
CA LEU A 10 38.70 -14.10 2.21
C LEU A 10 37.90 -14.32 0.92
N THR A 11 38.39 -15.16 0.01
CA THR A 11 37.64 -15.48 -1.22
C THR A 11 36.38 -16.28 -0.89
N ILE A 12 36.45 -17.27 0.00
CA ILE A 12 35.26 -18.02 0.44
C ILE A 12 34.23 -17.09 1.10
N PHE A 13 34.66 -16.14 1.94
CA PHE A 13 33.74 -15.17 2.56
C PHE A 13 33.03 -14.28 1.52
N LEU A 14 33.74 -13.85 0.48
CA LEU A 14 33.18 -13.03 -0.59
C LEU A 14 32.20 -13.80 -1.49
N LEU A 15 32.42 -15.10 -1.71
CA LEU A 15 31.50 -15.92 -2.51
C LEU A 15 30.15 -16.20 -1.81
N ASN A 16 30.09 -16.17 -0.48
CA ASN A 16 28.86 -16.48 0.28
C ASN A 16 27.84 -15.32 0.36
N ASN A 17 28.19 -14.11 -0.07
CA ASN A 17 27.30 -12.93 0.03
C ASN A 17 26.40 -12.72 -1.20
N ASN A 18 26.53 -13.54 -2.25
CA ASN A 18 25.77 -13.39 -3.50
C ASN A 18 24.52 -14.29 -3.59
N LEU A 19 24.12 -14.91 -2.48
CA LEU A 19 22.93 -15.77 -2.41
C LEU A 19 21.75 -15.09 -1.70
N THR A 20 21.52 -13.80 -2.01
CA THR A 20 20.23 -13.18 -1.72
C THR A 20 19.32 -13.48 -2.90
N SER A 21 18.39 -14.43 -2.71
CA SER A 21 17.28 -14.55 -3.66
C SER A 21 16.56 -13.21 -3.67
N PRO A 22 16.21 -12.64 -4.85
CA PRO A 22 15.24 -11.57 -4.87
C PRO A 22 13.99 -12.14 -4.20
N ALA A 23 13.56 -11.53 -3.09
CA ALA A 23 12.25 -11.80 -2.56
C ALA A 23 11.28 -11.38 -3.67
N ILE A 24 10.79 -12.36 -4.43
CA ILE A 24 9.65 -12.16 -5.31
C ILE A 24 8.52 -11.90 -4.33
N ALA A 25 8.27 -10.62 -4.05
CA ALA A 25 7.01 -10.19 -3.49
C ALA A 25 5.98 -10.65 -4.52
N ALA A 26 5.39 -11.83 -4.29
CA ALA A 26 4.15 -12.19 -4.95
C ALA A 26 3.22 -11.02 -4.67
N GLU A 27 2.89 -10.29 -5.72
CA GLU A 27 1.99 -9.14 -5.72
C GLU A 27 0.59 -9.67 -5.41
N ILE A 28 0.39 -10.12 -4.16
CA ILE A 28 -0.94 -10.41 -3.66
C ILE A 28 -1.57 -9.04 -3.52
N ASN A 29 -2.54 -8.74 -4.39
CA ASN A 29 -3.35 -7.53 -4.41
C ASN A 29 -4.25 -7.43 -3.15
N HIS A 30 -3.68 -7.54 -1.95
CA HIS A 30 -4.39 -7.44 -0.68
C HIS A 30 -5.15 -6.11 -0.56
N GLY A 31 -4.61 -5.02 -1.11
CA GLY A 31 -5.30 -3.73 -1.15
C GLY A 31 -6.68 -3.78 -1.82
N ALA A 32 -6.83 -4.57 -2.89
CA ALA A 32 -8.11 -4.75 -3.58
C ALA A 32 -9.11 -5.56 -2.75
N GLU A 33 -8.63 -6.61 -2.06
CA GLU A 33 -9.44 -7.41 -1.15
C GLU A 33 -9.91 -6.59 0.06
N VAL A 34 -8.99 -5.89 0.73
CA VAL A 34 -9.30 -4.97 1.83
C VAL A 34 -10.32 -3.93 1.38
N PHE A 35 -10.13 -3.35 0.19
CA PHE A 35 -11.10 -2.40 -0.37
C PHE A 35 -12.49 -3.03 -0.56
N SER A 36 -12.55 -4.23 -1.13
CA SER A 36 -13.80 -4.95 -1.39
C SER A 36 -14.58 -5.20 -0.09
N VAL A 37 -13.89 -5.69 0.93
CA VAL A 37 -14.50 -6.05 2.23
C VAL A 37 -14.89 -4.81 3.04
N HIS A 38 -14.07 -3.76 3.04
CA HIS A 38 -14.20 -2.67 4.02
C HIS A 38 -14.65 -1.33 3.44
N CYS A 39 -14.43 -1.08 2.15
CA CYS A 39 -14.57 0.25 1.55
C CYS A 39 -15.67 0.31 0.48
N ALA A 40 -15.83 -0.76 -0.30
CA ALA A 40 -16.71 -0.81 -1.47
C ALA A 40 -18.19 -0.50 -1.12
N GLY A 41 -18.63 -0.82 0.10
CA GLY A 41 -19.99 -0.52 0.57
C GLY A 41 -20.37 0.96 0.41
N CYS A 42 -19.41 1.89 0.56
CA CYS A 42 -19.63 3.32 0.34
C CYS A 42 -18.97 3.85 -0.94
N HIS A 43 -17.90 3.19 -1.40
CA HIS A 43 -16.97 3.71 -2.40
C HIS A 43 -16.87 2.87 -3.67
N ILE A 44 -17.85 2.01 -3.96
CA ILE A 44 -17.89 1.22 -5.19
C ILE A 44 -17.58 2.06 -6.43
N ASN A 45 -16.71 1.54 -7.31
CA ASN A 45 -16.23 2.21 -8.52
C ASN A 45 -15.68 3.63 -8.28
N GLY A 46 -15.06 3.84 -7.12
CA GLY A 46 -14.47 5.11 -6.71
C GLY A 46 -15.49 6.17 -6.35
N GLY A 47 -16.76 5.80 -6.15
CA GLY A 47 -17.83 6.68 -5.78
C GLY A 47 -17.77 7.16 -4.33
N ASN A 48 -18.83 7.81 -3.88
CA ASN A 48 -19.15 7.98 -2.48
C ASN A 48 -20.67 8.16 -2.35
N ILE A 49 -21.36 7.14 -1.83
CA ILE A 49 -22.83 7.14 -1.73
C ILE A 49 -23.34 8.13 -0.68
N ILE A 50 -22.53 8.45 0.33
CA ILE A 50 -22.90 9.35 1.44
C ILE A 50 -22.66 10.81 1.07
N ARG A 51 -21.52 11.10 0.42
CA ARG A 51 -21.12 12.44 -0.02
C ARG A 51 -20.57 12.41 -1.44
N ARG A 52 -21.44 12.52 -2.45
CA ARG A 52 -21.10 12.38 -3.88
C ARG A 52 -19.87 13.18 -4.35
N GLY A 53 -19.67 14.39 -3.81
CA GLY A 53 -18.52 15.24 -4.13
C GLY A 53 -17.19 14.82 -3.49
N LYS A 54 -17.22 13.94 -2.48
CA LYS A 54 -16.05 13.41 -1.74
C LYS A 54 -15.77 11.96 -2.15
N ASN A 55 -15.70 11.74 -3.45
CA ASN A 55 -15.42 10.44 -4.05
C ASN A 55 -13.91 10.19 -4.19
N LEU A 56 -13.54 8.99 -4.64
CA LEU A 56 -12.15 8.55 -4.75
C LEU A 56 -11.58 8.74 -6.17
N LYS A 57 -12.22 9.54 -7.01
CA LYS A 57 -11.70 9.86 -8.34
C LYS A 57 -10.59 10.91 -8.22
N LYS A 58 -9.57 10.79 -9.06
CA LYS A 58 -8.38 11.67 -9.06
C LYS A 58 -8.69 13.18 -8.95
N PRO A 59 -9.67 13.77 -9.67
CA PRO A 59 -9.98 15.19 -9.51
C PRO A 59 -10.47 15.57 -8.11
N ALA A 60 -11.25 14.69 -7.46
CA ALA A 60 -11.75 14.93 -6.11
C ALA A 60 -10.64 14.75 -5.07
N LEU A 61 -9.80 13.72 -5.23
CA LEU A 61 -8.64 13.51 -4.35
C LEU A 61 -7.72 14.74 -4.39
N LYS A 62 -7.33 15.21 -5.57
CA LYS A 62 -6.53 16.44 -5.76
C LYS A 62 -7.17 17.68 -5.13
N LYS A 63 -8.45 17.91 -5.41
CA LYS A 63 -9.20 19.06 -4.89
C LYS A 63 -9.19 19.13 -3.36
N TYR A 64 -9.08 17.99 -2.69
CA TYR A 64 -9.16 17.89 -1.24
C TYR A 64 -7.84 17.47 -0.58
N GLY A 65 -6.73 17.45 -1.32
CA GLY A 65 -5.41 17.08 -0.79
C GLY A 65 -5.33 15.63 -0.30
N MET A 66 -6.02 14.73 -0.99
CA MET A 66 -6.09 13.30 -0.68
C MET A 66 -5.39 12.43 -1.74
N ASP A 67 -4.58 13.02 -2.62
CA ASP A 67 -3.85 12.36 -3.69
C ASP A 67 -2.43 11.93 -3.26
N SER A 68 -2.28 11.47 -2.02
CA SER A 68 -1.02 10.92 -1.50
C SER A 68 -1.28 9.72 -0.58
N ILE A 69 -0.30 8.82 -0.46
CA ILE A 69 -0.39 7.65 0.40
C ILE A 69 -0.61 8.07 1.85
N GLU A 70 0.10 9.09 2.30
CA GLU A 70 0.03 9.60 3.68
C GLU A 70 -1.36 10.15 3.99
N ALA A 71 -1.95 10.91 3.07
CA ALA A 71 -3.27 11.50 3.26
C ALA A 71 -4.37 10.42 3.30
N VAL A 72 -4.31 9.44 2.40
CA VAL A 72 -5.28 8.32 2.38
C VAL A 72 -5.10 7.41 3.61
N THR A 73 -3.86 7.06 3.96
CA THR A 73 -3.53 6.30 5.17
C THR A 73 -4.07 7.00 6.42
N ALA A 74 -3.88 8.32 6.53
CA ALA A 74 -4.32 9.08 7.69
C ALA A 74 -5.85 9.11 7.85
N ILE A 75 -6.61 9.25 6.75
CA ILE A 75 -8.08 9.26 6.82
C ILE A 75 -8.65 7.87 7.04
N VAL A 76 -8.04 6.81 6.51
CA VAL A 76 -8.47 5.43 6.77
C VAL A 76 -8.19 5.07 8.23
N THR A 77 -7.01 5.41 8.73
CA THR A 77 -6.62 5.20 10.15
C THR A 77 -7.57 5.91 11.10
N ASN A 78 -7.82 7.20 10.89
CA ASN A 78 -8.48 8.05 11.89
C ASN A 78 -9.97 8.32 11.62
N GLY A 79 -10.46 8.00 10.42
CA GLY A 79 -11.78 8.42 9.97
C GLY A 79 -11.89 9.93 9.79
N LYS A 80 -13.05 10.38 9.30
CA LYS A 80 -13.41 11.80 9.21
C LYS A 80 -14.91 11.98 9.00
N ASN A 81 -15.56 12.69 9.92
CA ASN A 81 -17.02 12.88 9.91
C ASN A 81 -17.76 11.52 9.82
N ASN A 82 -18.52 11.29 8.75
CA ASN A 82 -19.30 10.07 8.54
C ASN A 82 -18.45 8.85 8.13
N MET A 83 -17.17 9.04 7.80
CA MET A 83 -16.26 7.92 7.52
C MET A 83 -15.64 7.45 8.85
N SER A 84 -15.94 6.21 9.24
CA SER A 84 -15.39 5.59 10.46
C SER A 84 -13.86 5.43 10.39
N ALA A 85 -13.23 5.35 11.56
CA ALA A 85 -11.83 4.97 11.70
C ALA A 85 -11.66 3.44 11.53
N TYR A 86 -10.56 3.02 10.90
CA TYR A 86 -10.26 1.60 10.67
C TYR A 86 -9.04 1.08 11.45
N LYS A 87 -8.34 1.92 12.23
CA LYS A 87 -7.15 1.51 13.01
C LYS A 87 -7.38 0.35 14.00
N ASP A 88 -8.63 0.14 14.43
CA ASP A 88 -8.99 -0.95 15.34
C ASP A 88 -9.49 -2.21 14.59
N ARG A 89 -9.51 -2.16 13.24
CA ARG A 89 -10.03 -3.23 12.36
C ARG A 89 -9.01 -3.72 11.34
N LEU A 90 -8.09 -2.85 10.94
CA LEU A 90 -7.06 -3.11 9.95
C LEU A 90 -5.69 -2.84 10.59
N THR A 91 -4.73 -3.68 10.23
CA THR A 91 -3.32 -3.48 10.54
C THR A 91 -2.74 -2.32 9.73
N THR A 92 -1.63 -1.74 10.20
CA THR A 92 -0.95 -0.66 9.46
C THR A 92 -0.60 -1.06 8.01
N PRO A 93 -0.07 -2.28 7.73
CA PRO A 93 0.17 -2.71 6.35
C PRO A 93 -1.10 -2.75 5.50
N GLU A 94 -2.21 -3.32 5.98
CA GLU A 94 -3.48 -3.37 5.22
C GLU A 94 -4.00 -1.97 4.90
N ILE A 95 -3.83 -1.01 5.82
CA ILE A 95 -4.19 0.40 5.59
C ILE A 95 -3.32 1.01 4.49
N GLN A 96 -2.02 0.73 4.48
CA GLN A 96 -1.11 1.23 3.44
C GLN A 96 -1.42 0.59 2.08
N GLU A 97 -1.72 -0.70 2.06
CA GLU A 97 -2.08 -1.45 0.85
C GLU A 97 -3.39 -0.94 0.24
N VAL A 98 -4.43 -0.72 1.05
CA VAL A 98 -5.69 -0.16 0.54
C VAL A 98 -5.52 1.31 0.10
N ALA A 99 -4.64 2.06 0.76
CA ALA A 99 -4.31 3.42 0.32
C ALA A 99 -3.62 3.42 -1.05
N ALA A 100 -2.66 2.51 -1.28
CA ALA A 100 -2.01 2.33 -2.57
C ALA A 100 -3.01 1.94 -3.65
N TYR A 101 -3.84 0.93 -3.38
CA TYR A 101 -4.90 0.49 -4.29
C TYR A 101 -5.85 1.63 -4.68
N VAL A 102 -6.31 2.45 -3.72
CA VAL A 102 -7.19 3.59 -4.02
C VAL A 102 -6.54 4.60 -4.96
N LEU A 103 -5.24 4.89 -4.76
CA LEU A 103 -4.51 5.83 -5.62
C LEU A 103 -4.28 5.26 -7.01
N GLU A 104 -3.88 3.99 -7.11
CA GLU A 104 -3.73 3.30 -8.40
C GLU A 104 -5.05 3.29 -9.18
N GLN A 105 -6.15 2.90 -8.55
CA GLN A 105 -7.47 2.94 -9.17
C GLN A 105 -7.87 4.36 -9.58
N ALA A 106 -7.52 5.38 -8.79
CA ALA A 106 -7.78 6.77 -9.16
C ALA A 106 -6.98 7.21 -10.39
N GLU A 107 -5.75 6.73 -10.55
CA GLU A 107 -4.88 7.01 -11.70
C GLU A 107 -5.42 6.41 -13.00
N ILE A 108 -5.92 5.16 -12.96
CA ILE A 108 -6.53 4.49 -14.12
C ILE A 108 -8.01 4.85 -14.32
N GLY A 109 -8.57 5.67 -13.43
CA GLY A 109 -9.94 6.17 -13.53
C GLY A 109 -11.01 5.15 -13.12
N TRP A 110 -10.68 4.21 -12.24
CA TRP A 110 -11.55 3.15 -11.72
C TRP A 110 -12.12 2.26 -12.83
N ARG A 111 -11.24 1.79 -13.71
CA ARG A 111 -11.55 0.88 -14.83
C ARG A 111 -10.85 -0.45 -14.64
#